data_AF-A0LBR7-F1
#
_entry.id   AF-A0LBR7-F1
#
_cell.length_a   1.000
_cell.length_b   1.000
_cell.length_c   1.000
_cell.angle_alpha   90.00
_cell.angle_beta   90.00
_cell.angle_gamma   90.00
#
_symmetry.space_group_name_H-M   'P 1'
#
loop_
_entity.id
_entity.type
_entity.pdbx_description
1 polymer ?
#
loop_
_entity_poly.entity_id
_entity_poly.type
_entity_poly.pdbx_seq_one_letter_code
_entity_poly.pdbx_strand_id
1 'polypeptide(L)'
;MITLQSEITAIRDQIATADLQRQATGGRIDAAWFHRARTALRHKQERLARFKEHIRSLPGDRQERKQRLKDAIIEVLRADYDDDEWRQVLDEAHDILEGKVA
;
A
#
# COMPACT_ATOMS: atom_id res chain seq x y z
N MET A 1 3.29 0.92 0.53
CA MET A 1 2.99 0.66 -0.91
C MET A 1 2.24 1.82 -1.53
N ILE A 2 1.14 2.30 -0.93
CA ILE A 2 0.41 3.51 -1.38
C ILE A 2 1.34 4.72 -1.45
N THR A 3 2.15 4.94 -0.41
CA THR A 3 3.16 6.02 -0.36
C THR A 3 4.15 5.98 -1.53
N LEU A 4 4.76 4.82 -1.80
CA LEU A 4 5.72 4.65 -2.89
C LEU A 4 5.08 4.84 -4.28
N GLN A 5 3.82 4.43 -4.45
CA GLN A 5 3.07 4.66 -5.68
C GLN A 5 2.79 6.16 -5.88
N SER A 6 2.38 6.87 -4.83
CA SER A 6 2.15 8.32 -4.87
C SER A 6 3.44 9.09 -5.17
N GLU A 7 4.58 8.69 -4.60
CA GLU A 7 5.89 9.30 -4.91
C GLU A 7 6.30 9.10 -6.37
N ILE A 8 6.03 7.92 -6.95
CA ILE A 8 6.28 7.64 -8.38
C ILE A 8 5.40 8.55 -9.25
N THR A 9 4.12 8.71 -8.89
CA THR A 9 3.19 9.60 -9.60
C THR A 9 3.67 11.05 -9.52
N ALA A 10 4.04 11.52 -8.33
CA ALA A 10 4.53 12.89 -8.15
C ALA A 10 5.76 13.20 -9.02
N ILE A 11 6.72 12.27 -9.14
CA ILE A 11 7.88 12.47 -10.02
C ILE A 11 7.48 12.50 -11.51
N ARG A 12 6.52 11.68 -11.91
CA ARG A 12 6.00 11.71 -13.29
C ARG A 12 5.31 13.02 -13.60
N ASP A 13 4.51 13.53 -12.66
CA ASP A 13 3.81 14.80 -12.79
C ASP A 13 4.83 15.95 -12.89
N GLN A 14 5.87 15.97 -12.05
CA GLN A 14 6.94 16.96 -12.14
C GLN A 14 7.65 16.94 -13.51
N ILE A 15 7.94 15.75 -14.05
CA ILE A 15 8.53 15.59 -15.38
C ILE A 15 7.58 16.13 -16.47
N ALA A 16 6.30 15.79 -16.39
CA ALA A 16 5.29 16.25 -17.34
C ALA A 16 5.09 17.77 -17.28
N THR A 17 5.04 18.35 -16.09
CA THR A 17 4.93 19.80 -15.89
C THR A 17 6.14 20.52 -16.48
N ALA A 18 7.36 20.03 -16.24
CA ALA A 18 8.57 20.62 -16.82
C ALA A 18 8.59 20.52 -18.36
N ASP A 19 8.05 19.43 -18.92
CA ASP A 19 7.91 19.27 -20.37
C ASP A 19 6.90 20.26 -20.96
N LEU A 20 5.74 20.45 -20.32
CA LEU A 20 4.75 21.45 -20.71
C LEU A 20 5.32 22.87 -20.65
N GLN A 21 6.08 23.22 -19.60
CA GLN A 21 6.76 24.51 -19.49
C GLN A 21 7.80 24.71 -20.61
N ARG A 22 8.57 23.66 -20.94
CA ARG A 22 9.50 23.70 -22.08
C ARG A 22 8.77 23.99 -23.39
N GLN A 23 7.67 23.29 -23.64
CA GLN A 23 6.87 23.47 -24.85
C GLN A 23 6.27 24.88 -24.95
N ALA A 24 5.74 25.41 -23.85
CA ALA A 24 5.12 26.73 -23.80
C ALA A 24 6.12 27.88 -24.00
N THR A 25 7.33 27.75 -23.46
CA THR A 25 8.36 28.81 -23.48
C THR A 25 9.37 28.68 -24.61
N GLY A 26 9.40 27.53 -25.31
CA GLY A 26 10.47 27.19 -26.25
C GLY A 26 11.84 27.00 -25.60
N GLY A 27 11.90 26.96 -24.26
CA GLY A 27 13.14 26.83 -23.50
C GLY A 27 13.72 25.42 -23.51
N ARG A 28 14.74 25.19 -22.68
CA ARG A 28 15.33 23.85 -22.44
C ARG A 28 15.05 23.42 -21.01
N ILE A 29 14.81 22.12 -20.83
CA ILE A 29 14.77 21.50 -19.49
C ILE A 29 16.20 21.40 -18.97
N ASP A 30 16.40 21.67 -17.69
CA ASP A 30 17.67 21.39 -17.00
C ASP A 30 17.99 19.87 -17.09
N ALA A 31 19.03 19.55 -17.84
CA ALA A 31 19.46 18.18 -18.08
C ALA A 31 19.90 17.46 -16.80
N ALA A 32 20.54 18.17 -15.85
CA ALA A 32 20.98 17.60 -14.58
C ALA A 32 19.77 17.29 -13.69
N TRP A 33 18.80 18.21 -13.62
CA TRP A 33 17.53 17.94 -12.95
C TRP A 33 16.78 16.75 -13.57
N PHE A 34 16.63 16.73 -14.89
CA PHE A 34 15.89 15.67 -15.60
C PHE A 34 16.53 14.30 -15.39
N HIS A 35 17.87 14.22 -15.44
CA HIS A 35 18.58 12.98 -15.15
C HIS A 35 18.32 12.51 -13.71
N ARG A 36 18.42 13.41 -12.71
CA ARG A 36 18.13 13.07 -11.31
C ARG A 36 16.70 12.57 -11.14
N ALA A 37 15.72 13.24 -11.76
CA ALA A 37 14.32 12.84 -11.72
C ALA A 37 14.10 11.43 -12.31
N ARG A 38 14.70 11.14 -13.47
CA ARG A 38 14.64 9.80 -14.08
C ARG A 38 15.30 8.72 -13.23
N THR A 39 16.45 9.01 -12.64
CA THR A 39 17.15 8.07 -11.75
C THR A 39 16.31 7.78 -10.50
N ALA A 40 15.73 8.82 -9.88
CA ALA A 40 14.82 8.66 -8.75
C ALA A 40 13.58 7.83 -9.11
N LEU A 41 12.97 8.09 -10.27
CA LEU A 41 11.83 7.33 -10.78
C LEU A 41 12.16 5.85 -10.95
N ARG A 42 13.29 5.54 -11.61
CA ARG A 42 13.76 4.17 -11.83
C ARG A 42 13.95 3.43 -10.50
N HIS A 43 14.68 4.02 -9.56
CA HIS A 43 14.92 3.39 -8.25
C HIS A 43 13.61 3.09 -7.50
N LYS A 44 12.66 4.03 -7.51
CA LYS A 44 11.36 3.82 -6.85
C LYS A 44 10.54 2.72 -7.54
N GLN A 45 10.54 2.67 -8.87
CA GLN A 45 9.88 1.60 -9.64
C GLN A 45 10.49 0.22 -9.37
N GLU A 46 11.81 0.11 -9.36
CA GLU A 46 12.51 -1.14 -9.03
C GLU A 46 12.19 -1.59 -7.60
N ARG A 47 12.15 -0.66 -6.65
CA ARG A 47 11.81 -0.94 -5.25
C ARG A 47 10.35 -1.40 -5.11
N LEU A 48 9.43 -0.80 -5.86
CA LEU A 48 8.03 -1.24 -5.92
C LEU A 48 7.90 -2.64 -6.54
N ALA A 49 8.65 -2.92 -7.61
CA ALA A 49 8.67 -4.23 -8.25
C ALA A 49 9.17 -5.32 -7.30
N ARG A 50 10.28 -5.07 -6.59
CA ARG A 50 10.78 -5.99 -5.55
C ARG A 50 9.75 -6.25 -4.45
N PHE A 51 9.05 -5.21 -3.99
CA PHE A 51 8.02 -5.36 -2.97
C PHE A 51 6.82 -6.18 -3.46
N LYS A 52 6.37 -5.94 -4.70
CA LYS A 52 5.29 -6.72 -5.32
C LYS A 52 5.69 -8.17 -5.49
N GLU A 53 6.92 -8.43 -5.93
CA GLU A 53 7.44 -9.77 -6.11
C GLU A 53 7.54 -10.50 -4.78
N HIS A 54 8.05 -9.84 -3.74
CA HIS A 54 8.07 -10.39 -2.40
C HIS A 54 6.67 -10.77 -1.92
N ILE A 55 5.66 -9.91 -2.10
CA ILE A 55 4.26 -10.23 -1.75
C ILE A 55 3.73 -11.44 -2.53
N ARG A 56 4.08 -11.58 -3.80
CA ARG A 56 3.69 -12.75 -4.62
C ARG A 56 4.39 -14.03 -4.16
N SER A 57 5.62 -13.92 -3.67
CA SER A 57 6.40 -15.05 -3.17
C SER A 57 5.90 -15.60 -1.83
N LEU A 58 5.09 -14.84 -1.10
CA LEU A 58 4.50 -15.30 0.15
C LEU A 58 3.53 -16.47 -0.13
N PRO A 59 3.59 -17.55 0.66
CA PRO A 59 2.77 -18.73 0.44
C PRO A 59 1.28 -18.43 0.62
N GLY A 60 0.44 -19.13 -0.15
CA GLY A 60 -1.01 -18.99 -0.16
C GLY A 60 -1.50 -17.72 -0.87
N ASP A 61 -2.78 -17.67 -1.23
CA ASP A 61 -3.35 -16.46 -1.83
C ASP A 61 -3.57 -15.34 -0.78
N ARG A 62 -4.02 -14.16 -1.22
CA ARG A 62 -4.25 -13.03 -0.32
C ARG A 62 -5.32 -13.32 0.74
N GLN A 63 -6.39 -14.02 0.36
CA GLN A 63 -7.47 -14.36 1.28
C GLN A 63 -7.02 -15.39 2.30
N GLU A 64 -6.29 -16.40 1.85
CA GLU A 64 -5.72 -17.43 2.73
C GLU A 64 -4.76 -16.82 3.76
N ARG A 65 -3.90 -15.87 3.34
CA ARG A 65 -3.04 -15.13 4.29
C ARG A 65 -3.84 -14.28 5.27
N LYS A 66 -4.91 -13.63 4.80
CA LYS A 66 -5.80 -12.83 5.67
C LYS A 66 -6.50 -13.73 6.69
N GLN A 67 -6.95 -14.90 6.27
CA GLN A 67 -7.58 -15.87 7.15
C GLN A 67 -6.59 -16.39 8.19
N ARG A 68 -5.40 -16.84 7.79
CA ARG A 68 -4.36 -17.29 8.72
C ARG A 68 -3.95 -16.22 9.73
N LEU A 69 -3.88 -14.94 9.31
CA LEU A 69 -3.60 -13.85 10.23
C LEU A 69 -4.75 -13.65 11.24
N LYS A 70 -6.01 -13.72 10.80
CA LYS A 70 -7.16 -13.65 11.70
C LYS A 70 -7.15 -14.80 12.72
N ASP A 71 -6.90 -16.02 12.25
CA ASP A 71 -6.85 -17.21 13.12
C ASP A 71 -5.72 -17.06 14.15
N ALA A 72 -4.54 -16.59 13.74
CA ALA A 72 -3.43 -16.34 14.66
C ALA A 72 -3.72 -15.21 15.67
N ILE A 73 -4.43 -14.15 15.26
CA ILE A 73 -4.87 -13.09 16.18
C ILE A 73 -5.88 -13.64 17.19
N ILE A 74 -6.85 -14.45 16.73
CA ILE A 74 -7.83 -15.10 17.61
C ILE A 74 -7.11 -15.99 18.63
N GLU A 75 -6.16 -16.81 18.20
CA GLU A 75 -5.38 -17.67 19.09
C GLU A 75 -4.65 -16.88 20.18
N VAL A 76 -3.98 -15.77 19.80
CA VAL A 76 -3.26 -14.91 20.75
C VAL A 76 -4.23 -14.24 21.74
N LEU A 77 -5.33 -13.68 21.24
CA LEU A 77 -6.27 -12.94 22.08
C LEU A 77 -7.14 -13.85 22.94
N ARG A 78 -7.47 -15.06 22.47
CA ARG A 78 -8.40 -15.96 23.17
C ARG A 78 -7.90 -16.33 24.56
N ALA A 79 -6.58 -16.36 24.75
CA ALA A 79 -5.95 -16.64 26.03
C ALA A 79 -6.21 -15.55 27.09
N ASP A 80 -6.47 -14.31 26.67
CA ASP A 80 -6.64 -13.15 27.56
C ASP A 80 -8.11 -12.88 27.92
N TYR A 81 -9.06 -13.56 27.29
CA TYR A 81 -10.51 -13.34 27.45
C TYR A 81 -11.17 -14.54 28.12
N ASP A 82 -12.07 -14.29 29.07
CA ASP A 82 -12.96 -15.35 29.54
C ASP A 82 -14.09 -15.65 28.53
N ASP A 83 -14.91 -16.68 28.81
CA ASP A 83 -15.93 -17.15 27.87
C ASP A 83 -17.05 -16.11 27.64
N ASP A 84 -17.39 -15.32 28.65
CA ASP A 84 -18.46 -14.32 28.58
C ASP A 84 -17.95 -13.05 27.86
N GLU A 85 -16.74 -12.61 28.17
CA GLU A 85 -16.06 -11.51 27.46
C GLU A 85 -15.83 -11.85 26.00
N TRP A 86 -15.40 -13.08 25.70
CA TRP A 86 -15.20 -13.53 24.32
C TRP A 86 -16.52 -13.56 23.54
N ARG A 87 -17.61 -13.98 24.19
CA ARG A 87 -18.95 -13.99 23.59
C ARG A 87 -19.43 -12.59 23.24
N GLN A 88 -19.19 -11.60 24.11
CA GLN A 88 -19.54 -10.21 23.83
C GLN A 88 -18.80 -9.67 22.59
N VAL A 89 -17.50 -10.00 22.45
CA VAL A 89 -16.70 -9.62 21.27
C VAL A 89 -17.26 -10.25 19.99
N LEU A 90 -17.68 -11.52 20.05
CA LEU A 90 -18.28 -12.20 18.90
C LEU A 90 -19.63 -11.60 18.50
N ASP A 91 -20.47 -11.26 19.47
CA ASP A 91 -21.77 -10.63 19.25
C ASP A 91 -21.60 -9.26 18.57
N GLU A 92 -20.67 -8.43 19.07
CA GLU A 92 -20.35 -7.13 18.45
C GLU A 92 -19.79 -7.30 17.03
N ALA A 93 -18.90 -8.26 16.81
CA ALA A 93 -18.38 -8.57 15.48
C ALA A 93 -19.49 -9.02 14.52
N HIS A 94 -20.50 -9.74 15.01
CA HIS A 94 -21.65 -10.15 14.21
C HIS A 94 -22.52 -8.94 13.83
N ASP A 95 -22.78 -8.05 14.78
CA ASP A 95 -23.53 -6.82 14.54
C ASP A 95 -22.83 -5.92 13.51
N ILE A 96 -21.50 -5.83 13.55
CA ILE A 96 -20.71 -5.10 12.54
C ILE A 96 -20.86 -5.76 11.16
N LEU A 97 -20.81 -7.09 11.08
CA LEU A 97 -20.94 -7.82 9.80
C LEU A 97 -22.34 -7.68 9.20
N GLU A 98 -23.37 -7.67 10.04
CA GLU A 98 -24.76 -7.48 9.63
C GLU A 98 -25.11 -6.01 9.37
N GLY A 99 -24.16 -5.08 9.59
CA GLY A 99 -24.37 -3.65 9.40
C GLY A 99 -25.32 -3.02 10.41
N LYS A 100 -25.45 -3.63 11.60
CA LYS A 100 -26.31 -3.18 12.70
C LYS A 100 -25.66 -2.10 13.57
N VAL A 101 -24.37 -1.80 13.36
CA VAL A 101 -23.65 -0.71 14.01
C VAL A 101 -23.59 0.50 13.06
N ALA A 102 -24.18 1.62 13.50
CA ALA A 102 -24.21 2.91 12.79
C ALA A 102 -22.97 3.78 13.09
#